data_AF-A0A5B0RI80-F1
#
_entry.id   AF-A0A5B0RI80-F1
#
_cell.length_a   1.000
_cell.length_b   1.000
_cell.length_c   1.000
_cell.angle_alpha   90.00
_cell.angle_beta   90.00
_cell.angle_gamma   90.00
#
_symmetry.space_group_name_H-M   'P 1'
#
loop_
_entity.id
_entity.type
_entity.pdbx_description
1 polymer ?
#
loop_
_entity_poly.entity_id
_entity_poly.type
_entity_poly.pdbx_seq_one_letter_code
_entity_poly.pdbx_strand_id
1 'polypeptide(L)'
;MTLKTSPLSQLTPPGCKIPPEFGVVVDLSSYKDGTFDPITMSDQEFKELEELLYKHSIVLWRGVTLNPEQQFVLTNRFDLTSKSYGHGTETSGLQAKSILHPDLKTLPGQPQVQLIGNGQVIDEAVAPGLKPLPVLKHPHHKTFHKDVISDEDEKKGHTRFYRWHIDAALYDLNPPKVTTLQALRVPQGAPQICRYDDGTGDELKVPLGTTVFVSGKKMFEILPPVLKSLAVRTKVQYSPHPYVWMSQAKAKSTGLGIENDGKELPKEQLPPFEESKIKIFPVLWKNPVTSELHLEVHPCGAEKLHIEPIPATSETPRDPEALYPDGGTITDLAVVRDLLYKLQRPGISPSLVYAHDWKERDLCLFHNRGVLHSVVGAFTPDQHRAFWQCNIAATDEPMGPDPDDLKKFA
;
A
#
# COMPACT_ATOMS: atom_id res chain seq x y z
N MET A 1 -17.45 -5.83 23.52
CA MET A 1 -16.76 -7.03 24.07
C MET A 1 -15.32 -6.84 23.69
N THR A 2 -14.42 -6.61 24.62
CA THR A 2 -13.04 -6.21 24.27
C THR A 2 -12.33 -7.30 23.50
N LEU A 3 -11.91 -7.00 22.27
CA LEU A 3 -11.12 -7.92 21.45
C LEU A 3 -9.79 -8.23 22.15
N LYS A 4 -9.54 -9.51 22.41
CA LYS A 4 -8.24 -9.98 22.88
C LYS A 4 -7.29 -10.00 21.70
N THR A 5 -6.12 -9.39 21.88
CA THR A 5 -5.12 -9.27 20.83
C THR A 5 -3.74 -9.65 21.32
N SER A 6 -2.88 -10.03 20.38
CA SER A 6 -1.45 -10.19 20.59
C SER A 6 -0.66 -9.40 19.53
N PRO A 7 0.53 -8.86 19.85
CA PRO A 7 1.36 -8.15 18.88
C PRO A 7 1.71 -9.02 17.66
N LEU A 8 1.58 -8.45 16.46
CA LEU A 8 1.96 -9.11 15.20
C LEU A 8 3.46 -9.41 15.14
N SER A 9 4.27 -8.61 15.83
CA SER A 9 5.73 -8.81 15.98
C SER A 9 6.10 -10.18 16.54
N GLN A 10 5.21 -10.84 17.31
CA GLN A 10 5.45 -12.21 17.82
C GLN A 10 5.47 -13.28 16.71
N LEU A 11 4.96 -12.95 15.52
CA LEU A 11 4.96 -13.84 14.35
C LEU A 11 6.18 -13.61 13.44
N THR A 12 7.08 -12.68 13.78
CA THR A 12 8.18 -12.29 12.91
C THR A 12 9.46 -13.10 13.18
N PRO A 13 10.29 -13.34 12.14
CA PRO A 13 11.57 -14.02 12.33
C PRO A 13 12.55 -13.18 13.14
N PRO A 14 13.59 -13.79 13.75
CA PRO A 14 14.67 -13.07 14.41
C PRO A 14 15.30 -12.01 13.50
N GLY A 15 15.55 -10.81 14.04
CA GLY A 15 16.14 -9.70 13.29
C GLY A 15 15.12 -8.73 12.68
N CYS A 16 13.85 -9.12 12.61
CA CYS A 16 12.77 -8.16 12.37
C CYS A 16 12.62 -7.24 13.59
N LYS A 17 12.56 -5.94 13.33
CA LYS A 17 12.51 -4.85 14.33
C LYS A 17 11.31 -3.92 14.06
N ILE A 18 10.22 -4.47 13.51
CA ILE A 18 8.98 -3.72 13.41
C ILE A 18 8.54 -3.26 14.82
N PRO A 19 7.93 -2.07 14.95
CA PRO A 19 7.44 -1.61 16.23
C PRO A 19 6.48 -2.65 16.86
N PRO A 20 6.53 -2.91 18.19
CA PRO A 20 5.63 -3.85 18.83
C PRO A 20 4.14 -3.53 18.64
N GLU A 21 3.82 -2.24 18.49
CA GLU A 21 2.49 -1.75 18.19
C GLU A 21 2.10 -1.86 16.70
N PHE A 22 3.03 -2.17 15.80
CA PHE A 22 2.76 -2.33 14.38
C PHE A 22 2.13 -3.69 14.10
N GLY A 23 0.80 -3.68 14.14
CA GLY A 23 -0.06 -4.79 13.84
C GLY A 23 -0.42 -5.64 15.05
N VAL A 24 -1.60 -6.24 14.99
CA VAL A 24 -2.11 -7.16 16.01
C VAL A 24 -2.78 -8.38 15.39
N VAL A 25 -2.77 -9.48 16.14
CA VAL A 25 -3.53 -10.70 15.85
C VAL A 25 -4.70 -10.76 16.81
N VAL A 26 -5.92 -10.86 16.27
CA VAL A 26 -7.14 -11.03 17.07
C VAL A 26 -7.32 -12.50 17.42
N ASP A 27 -7.55 -12.77 18.70
CA ASP A 27 -7.92 -14.10 19.17
C ASP A 27 -9.42 -14.34 18.93
N LEU A 28 -9.75 -15.42 18.22
CA LEU A 28 -11.14 -15.79 17.94
C LEU A 28 -11.96 -16.11 19.20
N SER A 29 -11.30 -16.40 20.33
CA SER A 29 -11.99 -16.50 21.64
C SER A 29 -12.66 -15.20 22.08
N SER A 30 -12.37 -14.09 21.39
CA SER A 30 -13.06 -12.80 21.53
C SER A 30 -14.45 -12.77 20.90
N TYR A 31 -14.88 -13.81 20.18
CA TYR A 31 -16.22 -13.86 19.59
C TYR A 31 -17.06 -14.96 20.23
N LYS A 32 -18.36 -14.71 20.35
CA LYS A 32 -19.32 -15.72 20.78
C LYS A 32 -19.24 -16.90 19.80
N ASP A 33 -19.04 -18.11 20.34
CA ASP A 33 -18.86 -19.34 19.57
C ASP A 33 -17.65 -19.35 18.61
N GLY A 34 -16.69 -18.44 18.80
CA GLY A 34 -15.46 -18.37 18.00
C GLY A 34 -15.64 -17.90 16.55
N THR A 35 -16.82 -17.36 16.21
CA THR A 35 -17.18 -17.02 14.83
C THR A 35 -17.17 -15.50 14.63
N PHE A 36 -16.37 -15.04 13.68
CA PHE A 36 -16.35 -13.64 13.24
C PHE A 36 -17.29 -13.44 12.05
N ASP A 37 -18.34 -12.64 12.23
CA ASP A 37 -19.28 -12.28 11.16
C ASP A 37 -19.46 -10.75 11.07
N PRO A 38 -18.94 -10.09 10.02
CA PRO A 38 -19.11 -8.66 9.81
C PRO A 38 -20.55 -8.18 9.64
N ILE A 39 -21.46 -9.04 9.18
CA ILE A 39 -22.86 -8.66 8.91
C ILE A 39 -23.62 -8.43 10.22
N THR A 40 -23.37 -9.26 11.23
CA THR A 40 -24.04 -9.19 12.53
C THR A 40 -23.27 -8.38 13.57
N MET A 41 -22.10 -7.84 13.22
CA MET A 41 -21.26 -7.05 14.11
C MET A 41 -22.01 -5.79 14.57
N SER A 42 -22.04 -5.55 15.88
CA SER A 42 -22.62 -4.32 16.45
C SER A 42 -21.75 -3.10 16.17
N ASP A 43 -22.33 -1.89 16.28
CA ASP A 43 -21.58 -0.64 16.08
C ASP A 43 -20.47 -0.47 17.13
N GLN A 44 -20.69 -0.98 18.35
CA GLN A 44 -19.68 -0.94 19.42
C GLN A 44 -18.49 -1.85 19.11
N GLU A 45 -18.73 -3.07 18.61
CA GLU A 45 -17.65 -3.98 18.18
C GLU A 45 -16.90 -3.42 16.98
N PHE A 46 -17.61 -2.80 16.03
CA PHE A 46 -16.98 -2.13 14.91
C PHE A 46 -16.10 -0.97 15.36
N LYS A 47 -16.57 -0.12 16.29
CA LYS A 47 -15.77 0.98 16.84
C LYS A 47 -14.50 0.47 17.52
N GLU A 48 -14.59 -0.61 18.28
CA GLU A 48 -13.41 -1.24 18.89
C GLU A 48 -12.42 -1.75 17.83
N LEU A 49 -12.92 -2.35 16.74
CA LEU A 49 -12.09 -2.76 15.61
C LEU A 49 -11.47 -1.57 14.86
N GLU A 50 -12.24 -0.50 14.63
CA GLU A 50 -11.78 0.70 13.96
C GLU A 50 -10.63 1.35 14.75
N GLU A 51 -10.82 1.53 16.06
CA GLU A 51 -9.76 2.03 16.94
C GLU A 51 -8.53 1.12 16.92
N LEU A 52 -8.73 -0.20 16.90
CA LEU A 52 -7.64 -1.17 16.84
C LEU A 52 -6.85 -1.04 15.53
N LEU A 53 -7.54 -0.89 14.40
CA LEU A 53 -6.90 -0.70 13.10
C LEU A 53 -6.11 0.60 13.06
N TYR A 54 -6.66 1.72 13.51
CA TYR A 54 -5.94 2.99 13.48
C TYR A 54 -4.76 3.03 14.47
N LYS A 55 -4.87 2.36 15.63
CA LYS A 55 -3.76 2.27 16.61
C LYS A 55 -2.61 1.38 16.12
N HIS A 56 -2.93 0.29 15.42
CA HIS A 56 -1.94 -0.75 15.09
C HIS A 56 -1.62 -0.86 13.59
N SER A 57 -2.35 -0.16 12.73
CA SER A 57 -2.25 -0.18 11.27
C SER A 57 -2.56 -1.53 10.58
N ILE A 58 -2.43 -2.67 11.25
CA ILE A 58 -2.74 -4.01 10.72
C ILE A 58 -3.53 -4.80 11.77
N VAL A 59 -4.62 -5.45 11.34
CA VAL A 59 -5.39 -6.38 12.17
C VAL A 59 -5.53 -7.71 11.43
N LEU A 60 -5.07 -8.78 12.06
CA LEU A 60 -5.02 -10.13 11.48
C LEU A 60 -5.92 -11.09 12.24
N TRP A 61 -6.73 -11.87 11.51
CA TRP A 61 -7.39 -13.06 12.01
C TRP A 61 -6.81 -14.28 11.32
N ARG A 62 -6.60 -15.36 12.10
CA ARG A 62 -6.20 -16.67 11.57
C ARG A 62 -7.40 -17.59 11.54
N GLY A 63 -7.63 -18.29 10.43
CA GLY A 63 -8.66 -19.33 10.33
C GLY A 63 -10.09 -18.81 10.10
N VAL A 64 -10.25 -17.59 9.62
CA VAL A 64 -11.54 -16.97 9.29
C VAL A 64 -11.82 -17.11 7.79
N THR A 65 -13.05 -17.41 7.43
CA THR A 65 -13.50 -17.45 6.04
C THR A 65 -14.75 -16.60 5.91
N LEU A 66 -14.60 -15.45 5.27
CA LEU A 66 -15.72 -14.63 4.84
C LEU A 66 -16.21 -15.11 3.47
N ASN A 67 -17.45 -14.76 3.11
CA ASN A 67 -17.87 -14.68 1.71
C ASN A 67 -17.61 -13.24 1.15
N PRO A 68 -17.75 -13.00 -0.16
CA PRO A 68 -17.50 -11.67 -0.74
C PRO A 68 -18.36 -10.54 -0.15
N GLU A 69 -19.64 -10.81 0.14
CA GLU A 69 -20.55 -9.83 0.75
C GLU A 69 -20.09 -9.45 2.16
N GLN A 70 -19.75 -10.42 3.00
CA GLN A 70 -19.21 -10.19 4.35
C GLN A 70 -17.92 -9.36 4.31
N GLN A 71 -17.01 -9.66 3.37
CA GLN A 71 -15.78 -8.89 3.21
C GLN A 71 -16.06 -7.45 2.75
N PHE A 72 -17.02 -7.26 1.84
CA PHE A 72 -17.46 -5.93 1.43
C PHE A 72 -18.07 -5.15 2.59
N VAL A 73 -19.01 -5.75 3.34
CA VAL A 73 -19.65 -5.12 4.52
C VAL A 73 -18.60 -4.68 5.54
N LEU A 74 -17.62 -5.55 5.83
CA LEU A 74 -16.51 -5.22 6.74
C LEU A 74 -15.72 -4.00 6.25
N THR A 75 -15.35 -3.98 4.96
CA THR A 75 -14.56 -2.90 4.36
C THR A 75 -15.36 -1.59 4.31
N ASN A 76 -16.63 -1.67 3.92
CA ASN A 76 -17.51 -0.52 3.73
C ASN A 76 -17.90 0.18 5.02
N ARG A 77 -17.89 -0.52 6.17
CA ARG A 77 -18.18 0.10 7.46
C ARG A 77 -17.23 1.23 7.85
N PHE A 78 -16.01 1.26 7.32
CA PHE A 78 -15.06 2.37 7.51
C PHE A 78 -15.44 3.63 6.72
N ASP A 79 -16.34 3.51 5.73
CA ASP A 79 -16.86 4.61 4.92
C ASP A 79 -18.21 4.23 4.28
N LEU A 80 -19.28 4.26 5.09
CA LEU A 80 -20.62 3.77 4.69
C LEU A 80 -21.24 4.54 3.52
N THR A 81 -20.78 5.76 3.26
CA THR A 81 -21.26 6.58 2.15
C THR A 81 -20.58 6.21 0.83
N SER A 82 -19.46 5.48 0.90
CA SER A 82 -18.74 5.03 -0.28
C SER A 82 -19.37 3.80 -0.94
N LYS A 83 -19.26 3.70 -2.27
CA LYS A 83 -19.88 2.64 -3.08
C LYS A 83 -18.98 2.06 -4.17
N SER A 84 -17.90 2.74 -4.56
CA SER A 84 -17.05 2.40 -5.71
C SER A 84 -15.71 1.79 -5.29
N TYR A 85 -15.21 0.86 -6.12
CA TYR A 85 -13.88 0.27 -5.93
C TYR A 85 -12.77 1.34 -5.98
N GLY A 86 -11.73 1.18 -5.14
CA GLY A 86 -10.70 2.20 -4.91
C GLY A 86 -9.86 2.60 -6.12
N HIS A 87 -9.80 1.75 -7.16
CA HIS A 87 -9.11 2.03 -8.42
C HIS A 87 -10.05 2.40 -9.59
N GLY A 88 -11.35 2.60 -9.32
CA GLY A 88 -12.35 2.84 -10.35
C GLY A 88 -12.77 1.57 -11.12
N THR A 89 -13.78 1.69 -11.97
CA THR A 89 -14.37 0.55 -12.72
C THR A 89 -14.32 0.71 -14.24
N GLU A 90 -13.80 1.83 -14.76
CA GLU A 90 -13.69 2.01 -16.21
C GLU A 90 -12.46 1.29 -16.78
N THR A 91 -12.71 0.34 -17.68
CA THR A 91 -11.68 -0.53 -18.28
C THR A 91 -11.62 -0.42 -19.80
N SER A 92 -12.08 0.70 -20.37
CA SER A 92 -12.25 0.85 -21.82
C SER A 92 -11.25 1.82 -22.46
N GLY A 93 -10.92 1.62 -23.74
CA GLY A 93 -10.06 2.54 -24.50
C GLY A 93 -8.63 2.65 -23.96
N LEU A 94 -8.12 3.88 -23.81
CA LEU A 94 -6.76 4.15 -23.32
C LEU A 94 -6.53 3.71 -21.86
N GLN A 95 -7.60 3.54 -21.07
CA GLN A 95 -7.50 3.02 -19.69
C GLN A 95 -7.12 1.53 -19.65
N ALA A 96 -7.34 0.78 -20.74
CA ALA A 96 -6.87 -0.61 -20.86
C ALA A 96 -5.33 -0.71 -20.91
N LYS A 97 -4.62 0.41 -21.15
CA LYS A 97 -3.16 0.50 -21.05
C LYS A 97 -2.66 0.66 -19.60
N SER A 98 -3.57 0.75 -18.62
CA SER A 98 -3.22 0.79 -17.20
C SER A 98 -2.47 -0.47 -16.78
N ILE A 99 -1.38 -0.28 -16.05
CA ILE A 99 -0.56 -1.37 -15.52
C ILE A 99 -1.26 -2.22 -14.45
N LEU A 100 -2.45 -1.82 -13.97
CA LEU A 100 -3.22 -2.56 -12.94
C LEU A 100 -4.18 -3.60 -13.52
N HIS A 101 -4.62 -3.42 -14.77
CA HIS A 101 -5.72 -4.20 -15.35
C HIS A 101 -5.48 -5.72 -15.50
N PRO A 102 -4.28 -6.24 -15.85
CA PRO A 102 -4.14 -7.67 -16.15
C PRO A 102 -4.33 -8.59 -14.93
N ASP A 103 -4.19 -8.06 -13.72
CA ASP A 103 -4.01 -8.87 -12.50
C ASP A 103 -5.30 -9.03 -11.65
N LEU A 104 -6.33 -8.22 -11.91
CA LEU A 104 -7.58 -8.21 -11.15
C LEU A 104 -8.70 -8.97 -11.89
N LYS A 105 -9.51 -9.74 -11.15
CA LYS A 105 -10.76 -10.37 -11.65
C LYS A 105 -11.95 -9.96 -10.77
N THR A 106 -12.84 -9.14 -11.32
CA THR A 106 -14.06 -8.67 -10.63
C THR A 106 -15.04 -9.80 -10.40
N LEU A 107 -15.48 -10.00 -9.15
CA LEU A 107 -16.53 -10.98 -8.83
C LEU A 107 -17.92 -10.41 -9.18
N PRO A 108 -18.74 -11.08 -10.01
CA PRO A 108 -20.04 -10.52 -10.45
C PRO A 108 -21.03 -10.27 -9.31
N GLY A 109 -21.05 -11.14 -8.29
CA GLY A 109 -21.95 -11.01 -7.14
C GLY A 109 -21.58 -9.88 -6.18
N GLN A 110 -20.31 -9.45 -6.17
CA GLN A 110 -19.82 -8.35 -5.34
C GLN A 110 -18.62 -7.65 -6.02
N PRO A 111 -18.86 -6.73 -6.97
CA PRO A 111 -17.80 -6.16 -7.82
C PRO A 111 -16.70 -5.38 -7.09
N GLN A 112 -16.93 -4.95 -5.85
CA GLN A 112 -15.93 -4.30 -4.99
C GLN A 112 -14.88 -5.28 -4.48
N VAL A 113 -15.17 -6.59 -4.53
CA VAL A 113 -14.25 -7.66 -4.18
C VAL A 113 -13.59 -8.18 -5.45
N GLN A 114 -12.26 -8.07 -5.48
CA GLN A 114 -11.41 -8.47 -6.59
C GLN A 114 -10.70 -9.77 -6.25
N LEU A 115 -10.73 -10.73 -7.17
CA LEU A 115 -9.93 -11.95 -7.10
C LEU A 115 -8.57 -11.70 -7.74
N ILE A 116 -7.51 -11.91 -6.95
CA ILE A 116 -6.11 -11.75 -7.36
C ILE A 116 -5.31 -13.01 -7.01
N GLY A 117 -4.26 -13.31 -7.77
CA GLY A 117 -3.55 -14.56 -7.53
C GLY A 117 -2.59 -14.99 -8.63
N ASN A 118 -2.30 -16.29 -8.65
CA ASN A 118 -1.45 -16.94 -9.64
C ASN A 118 -1.99 -18.34 -9.94
N GLY A 119 -1.96 -18.75 -11.21
CA GLY A 119 -2.33 -20.09 -11.65
C GLY A 119 -3.80 -20.24 -12.03
N GLN A 120 -4.14 -21.43 -12.53
CA GLN A 120 -5.51 -21.76 -12.93
C GLN A 120 -6.40 -21.92 -11.69
N VAL A 121 -7.50 -21.16 -11.62
CA VAL A 121 -8.53 -21.39 -10.59
C VAL A 121 -9.27 -22.68 -10.91
N ILE A 122 -9.33 -23.58 -9.93
CA ILE A 122 -9.97 -24.90 -10.05
C ILE A 122 -11.20 -25.08 -9.16
N ASP A 123 -11.47 -24.13 -8.26
CA ASP A 123 -12.56 -24.20 -7.28
C ASP A 123 -13.54 -23.02 -7.50
N GLU A 124 -14.81 -23.32 -7.75
CA GLU A 124 -15.86 -22.30 -7.90
C GLU A 124 -16.03 -21.44 -6.64
N ALA A 125 -15.71 -21.96 -5.45
CA ALA A 125 -15.76 -21.20 -4.21
C ALA A 125 -14.72 -20.07 -4.15
N VAL A 126 -13.62 -20.16 -4.93
CA VAL A 126 -12.60 -19.10 -5.04
C VAL A 126 -13.03 -17.98 -5.99
N ALA A 127 -13.81 -18.33 -7.02
CA ALA A 127 -14.23 -17.41 -8.08
C ALA A 127 -15.76 -17.46 -8.32
N PRO A 128 -16.58 -17.20 -7.28
CA PRO A 128 -18.01 -17.37 -7.36
C PRO A 128 -18.61 -16.49 -8.47
N GLY A 129 -19.36 -17.13 -9.37
CA GLY A 129 -20.02 -16.46 -10.50
C GLY A 129 -19.15 -16.21 -11.73
N LEU A 130 -17.85 -16.51 -11.71
CA LEU A 130 -16.98 -16.39 -12.89
C LEU A 130 -17.01 -17.65 -13.74
N LYS A 131 -17.42 -17.53 -15.01
CA LYS A 131 -17.42 -18.62 -16.00
C LYS A 131 -16.89 -18.12 -17.36
N PRO A 132 -15.85 -18.77 -17.95
CA PRO A 132 -15.06 -19.87 -17.38
C PRO A 132 -14.23 -19.41 -16.16
N LEU A 133 -13.75 -20.36 -15.35
CA LEU A 133 -12.86 -20.05 -14.23
C LEU A 133 -11.55 -19.43 -14.76
N PRO A 134 -11.09 -18.31 -14.19
CA PRO A 134 -9.98 -17.56 -14.75
C PRO A 134 -8.62 -18.22 -14.46
N VAL A 135 -7.64 -17.89 -15.28
CA VAL A 135 -6.22 -18.01 -14.92
C VAL A 135 -5.81 -16.69 -14.27
N LEU A 136 -5.29 -16.77 -13.04
CA LEU A 136 -4.75 -15.64 -12.31
C LEU A 136 -3.26 -15.48 -12.64
N LYS A 137 -2.78 -14.24 -12.62
CA LYS A 137 -1.38 -13.91 -12.89
C LYS A 137 -0.84 -13.04 -11.76
N HIS A 138 0.23 -13.50 -11.12
CA HIS A 138 0.87 -12.69 -10.10
C HIS A 138 1.67 -11.55 -10.74
N PRO A 139 1.62 -10.33 -10.17
CA PRO A 139 2.54 -9.27 -10.55
C PRO A 139 3.99 -9.70 -10.31
N HIS A 140 4.85 -9.54 -11.31
CA HIS A 140 6.23 -10.04 -11.26
C HIS A 140 7.19 -8.89 -11.55
N HIS A 141 8.27 -8.72 -10.78
CA HIS A 141 9.17 -7.56 -10.93
C HIS A 141 9.71 -7.42 -12.36
N LYS A 142 10.02 -8.54 -13.04
CA LYS A 142 10.43 -8.58 -14.47
C LYS A 142 9.54 -7.80 -15.44
N THR A 143 8.25 -7.61 -15.15
CA THR A 143 7.35 -6.86 -16.04
C THR A 143 7.43 -5.35 -15.83
N PHE A 144 7.88 -4.90 -14.66
CA PHE A 144 7.78 -3.50 -14.24
C PHE A 144 9.14 -2.84 -13.95
N HIS A 145 10.14 -3.59 -13.50
CA HIS A 145 11.46 -3.05 -13.14
C HIS A 145 12.33 -2.84 -14.38
N LYS A 146 13.29 -1.92 -14.28
CA LYS A 146 14.29 -1.67 -15.32
C LYS A 146 15.33 -2.79 -15.34
N ASP A 147 15.98 -2.97 -14.20
CA ASP A 147 16.89 -4.08 -13.95
C ASP A 147 16.10 -5.22 -13.31
N VAL A 148 16.37 -6.44 -13.74
CA VAL A 148 15.61 -7.61 -13.31
C VAL A 148 16.53 -8.71 -12.81
N ILE A 149 16.06 -9.48 -11.82
CA ILE A 149 16.73 -10.73 -11.42
C ILE A 149 16.80 -11.68 -12.62
N SER A 150 17.98 -12.26 -12.86
CA SER A 150 18.20 -13.23 -13.94
C SER A 150 17.41 -14.52 -13.70
N ASP A 151 17.13 -15.29 -14.76
CA ASP A 151 16.45 -16.59 -14.62
C ASP A 151 17.24 -17.59 -13.76
N GLU A 152 18.57 -17.49 -13.76
CA GLU A 152 19.44 -18.33 -12.93
C GLU A 152 19.28 -17.99 -11.44
N ASP A 153 19.30 -16.71 -11.09
CA ASP A 153 19.16 -16.29 -9.70
C ASP A 153 17.72 -16.46 -9.19
N GLU A 154 16.72 -16.29 -10.05
CA GLU A 154 15.33 -16.58 -9.71
C GLU A 154 15.12 -18.07 -9.39
N LYS A 155 15.75 -18.98 -10.16
CA LYS A 155 15.77 -20.42 -9.86
C LYS A 155 16.47 -20.74 -8.54
N LYS A 156 17.42 -19.90 -8.10
CA LYS A 156 18.05 -19.99 -6.77
C LYS A 156 17.19 -19.39 -5.65
N GLY A 157 16.02 -18.86 -5.97
CA GLY A 157 15.07 -18.28 -5.00
C GLY A 157 15.24 -16.78 -4.78
N HIS A 158 15.95 -16.05 -5.65
CA HIS A 158 16.01 -14.59 -5.58
C HIS A 158 14.79 -13.94 -6.22
N THR A 159 14.31 -12.85 -5.63
CA THR A 159 13.16 -12.08 -6.10
C THR A 159 13.32 -10.60 -5.74
N ARG A 160 12.30 -9.79 -6.03
CA ARG A 160 12.23 -8.36 -5.66
C ARG A 160 10.82 -7.98 -5.25
N PHE A 161 10.69 -6.86 -4.54
CA PHE A 161 9.40 -6.19 -4.38
C PHE A 161 8.83 -5.87 -5.76
N TYR A 162 7.54 -6.10 -5.99
CA TYR A 162 6.93 -5.70 -7.25
C TYR A 162 6.88 -4.17 -7.35
N ARG A 163 6.18 -3.53 -6.41
CA ARG A 163 6.01 -2.08 -6.31
C ARG A 163 5.57 -1.69 -4.91
N TRP A 164 6.29 -0.78 -4.26
CA TRP A 164 5.82 -0.16 -3.02
C TRP A 164 4.75 0.87 -3.35
N HIS A 165 3.59 0.77 -2.70
CA HIS A 165 2.45 1.62 -2.99
C HIS A 165 1.47 1.72 -1.82
N ILE A 166 0.55 2.67 -1.98
CA ILE A 166 -0.73 2.78 -1.30
C ILE A 166 -1.80 2.35 -2.32
N ASP A 167 -2.85 1.64 -1.93
CA ASP A 167 -3.97 1.38 -2.84
C ASP A 167 -4.66 2.72 -3.11
N ALA A 168 -4.67 3.20 -4.35
CA ALA A 168 -5.35 4.44 -4.74
C ALA A 168 -5.47 4.57 -6.26
N ALA A 169 -6.52 5.24 -6.76
CA ALA A 169 -6.57 5.68 -8.16
C ALA A 169 -5.61 6.84 -8.45
N LEU A 170 -5.37 7.71 -7.45
CA LEU A 170 -4.50 8.90 -7.50
C LEU A 170 -4.95 9.98 -8.52
N TYR A 171 -6.15 9.80 -9.09
CA TYR A 171 -6.85 10.76 -9.94
C TYR A 171 -8.35 10.56 -9.71
N ASP A 172 -9.10 11.65 -9.55
CA ASP A 172 -10.55 11.71 -9.29
C ASP A 172 -10.99 11.11 -7.93
N LEU A 173 -10.62 9.86 -7.66
CA LEU A 173 -10.97 9.13 -6.45
C LEU A 173 -9.94 9.28 -5.33
N ASN A 174 -10.41 9.29 -4.09
CA ASN A 174 -9.54 9.39 -2.91
C ASN A 174 -9.03 8.01 -2.46
N PRO A 175 -7.82 7.94 -1.88
CA PRO A 175 -7.27 6.72 -1.31
C PRO A 175 -8.24 6.09 -0.29
N PRO A 176 -8.57 4.78 -0.42
CA PRO A 176 -9.30 4.02 0.59
C PRO A 176 -8.72 4.21 1.99
N LYS A 177 -9.58 4.19 3.01
CA LYS A 177 -9.18 4.20 4.43
C LYS A 177 -8.55 2.86 4.85
N VAL A 178 -9.14 1.77 4.36
CA VAL A 178 -8.78 0.39 4.70
C VAL A 178 -8.78 -0.47 3.44
N THR A 179 -7.94 -1.50 3.44
CA THR A 179 -8.03 -2.62 2.52
C THR A 179 -8.18 -3.90 3.32
N THR A 180 -9.09 -4.78 2.90
CA THR A 180 -9.21 -6.15 3.41
C THR A 180 -8.64 -7.14 2.40
N LEU A 181 -7.92 -8.15 2.90
CA LEU A 181 -7.30 -9.17 2.08
C LEU A 181 -7.51 -10.54 2.74
N GLN A 182 -8.25 -11.42 2.07
CA GLN A 182 -8.59 -12.77 2.54
C GLN A 182 -7.80 -13.80 1.72
N ALA A 183 -6.98 -14.60 2.41
CA ALA A 183 -6.24 -15.71 1.81
C ALA A 183 -7.14 -16.93 1.59
N LEU A 184 -7.30 -17.34 0.33
CA LEU A 184 -8.14 -18.49 -0.05
C LEU A 184 -7.29 -19.71 -0.40
N ARG A 185 -6.19 -19.48 -1.13
CA ARG A 185 -5.16 -20.46 -1.46
C ARG A 185 -3.79 -19.82 -1.31
N VAL A 186 -2.92 -20.49 -0.57
CA VAL A 186 -1.57 -20.00 -0.29
C VAL A 186 -0.55 -21.03 -0.79
N PRO A 187 0.32 -20.66 -1.75
CA PRO A 187 1.32 -21.58 -2.27
C PRO A 187 2.32 -21.96 -1.18
N GLN A 188 2.77 -23.21 -1.20
CA GLN A 188 3.80 -23.72 -0.31
C GLN A 188 5.13 -23.83 -1.04
N GLY A 189 6.23 -23.53 -0.36
CA GLY A 189 7.56 -23.61 -0.96
C GLY A 189 8.66 -23.06 -0.06
N ALA A 190 9.89 -23.16 -0.55
CA ALA A 190 11.03 -22.57 0.14
C ALA A 190 10.89 -21.03 0.20
N PRO A 191 11.34 -20.38 1.29
CA PRO A 191 11.45 -18.93 1.35
C PRO A 191 12.33 -18.38 0.22
N GLN A 192 12.03 -17.18 -0.23
CA GLN A 192 12.80 -16.45 -1.24
C GLN A 192 13.66 -15.36 -0.59
N ILE A 193 14.66 -14.87 -1.32
CA ILE A 193 15.51 -13.74 -0.92
C ILE A 193 15.15 -12.55 -1.80
N CYS A 194 14.51 -11.54 -1.21
CA CYS A 194 14.23 -10.26 -1.86
C CYS A 194 15.50 -9.40 -1.84
N ARG A 195 16.06 -9.09 -3.02
CA ARG A 195 17.24 -8.23 -3.16
C ARG A 195 16.84 -6.79 -3.46
N TYR A 196 17.53 -5.85 -2.83
CA TYR A 196 17.29 -4.41 -3.07
C TYR A 196 18.12 -3.90 -4.25
N ASP A 197 19.37 -4.38 -4.38
CA ASP A 197 20.29 -4.07 -5.48
C ASP A 197 20.44 -2.57 -5.79
N ASP A 198 20.32 -1.72 -4.77
CA ASP A 198 20.46 -0.26 -4.83
C ASP A 198 21.81 0.24 -4.32
N GLY A 199 22.79 -0.68 -4.20
CA GLY A 199 24.12 -0.42 -3.67
C GLY A 199 24.27 -0.56 -2.15
N THR A 200 23.18 -0.75 -1.40
CA THR A 200 23.25 -0.97 0.06
C THR A 200 23.71 -2.36 0.46
N GLY A 201 23.51 -3.35 -0.43
CA GLY A 201 23.68 -4.77 -0.10
C GLY A 201 22.53 -5.34 0.74
N ASP A 202 21.43 -4.59 0.92
CA ASP A 202 20.27 -5.06 1.66
C ASP A 202 19.60 -6.27 0.95
N GLU A 203 19.33 -7.30 1.74
CA GLU A 203 18.53 -8.46 1.35
C GLU A 203 17.50 -8.76 2.46
N LEU A 204 16.34 -9.28 2.06
CA LEU A 204 15.28 -9.68 2.98
C LEU A 204 14.81 -11.10 2.65
N LYS A 205 14.93 -12.02 3.60
CA LYS A 205 14.32 -13.35 3.48
C LYS A 205 12.81 -13.24 3.67
N VAL A 206 12.05 -13.72 2.69
CA VAL A 206 10.59 -13.62 2.66
C VAL A 206 9.92 -14.98 2.45
N PRO A 207 8.76 -15.25 3.06
CA PRO A 207 7.93 -16.39 2.69
C PRO A 207 7.51 -16.32 1.22
N LEU A 208 7.30 -17.48 0.59
CA LEU A 208 6.80 -17.56 -0.78
C LEU A 208 5.41 -16.91 -0.85
N GLY A 209 5.27 -15.87 -1.68
CA GLY A 209 3.99 -15.23 -1.91
C GLY A 209 3.49 -14.28 -0.84
N THR A 210 4.42 -13.75 -0.06
CA THR A 210 4.17 -12.74 0.97
C THR A 210 3.56 -11.48 0.38
N THR A 211 2.80 -10.78 1.21
CA THR A 211 2.64 -9.33 1.11
C THR A 211 3.54 -8.73 2.18
N VAL A 212 4.33 -7.72 1.82
CA VAL A 212 5.14 -6.97 2.77
C VAL A 212 4.47 -5.66 3.14
N PHE A 213 4.67 -5.22 4.38
CA PHE A 213 4.12 -3.97 4.92
C PHE A 213 5.20 -3.20 5.67
N VAL A 214 5.14 -1.88 5.60
CA VAL A 214 5.93 -0.96 6.42
C VAL A 214 5.04 0.10 7.04
N SER A 215 5.40 0.56 8.25
CA SER A 215 4.66 1.59 8.95
C SER A 215 5.03 2.98 8.45
N GLY A 216 4.06 3.74 7.92
CA GLY A 216 4.28 5.13 7.54
C GLY A 216 4.68 6.01 8.73
N LYS A 217 4.13 5.72 9.93
CA LYS A 217 4.54 6.36 11.18
C LYS A 217 6.02 6.11 11.45
N LYS A 218 6.45 4.84 11.46
CA LYS A 218 7.84 4.51 11.75
C LYS A 218 8.79 5.11 10.71
N MET A 219 8.38 5.09 9.45
CA MET A 219 9.11 5.71 8.34
C MET A 219 9.35 7.19 8.58
N PHE A 220 8.33 7.94 9.05
CA PHE A 220 8.50 9.35 9.44
C PHE A 220 9.40 9.53 10.67
N GLU A 221 9.17 8.73 11.73
CA GLU A 221 9.89 8.85 13.00
C GLU A 221 11.40 8.71 12.88
N ILE A 222 11.88 7.85 11.97
CA ILE A 222 13.32 7.59 11.79
C ILE A 222 14.00 8.60 10.88
N LEU A 223 13.26 9.50 10.24
CA LEU A 223 13.87 10.53 9.41
C LEU A 223 14.75 11.47 10.24
N PRO A 224 15.90 11.92 9.67
CA PRO A 224 16.66 13.00 10.27
C PRO A 224 15.84 14.30 10.31
N PRO A 225 16.13 15.23 11.23
CA PRO A 225 15.36 16.48 11.41
C PRO A 225 15.12 17.25 10.12
N VAL A 226 16.14 17.40 9.27
CA VAL A 226 16.04 18.10 7.98
C VAL A 226 14.99 17.49 7.04
N LEU A 227 14.86 16.16 7.03
CA LEU A 227 13.87 15.47 6.21
C LEU A 227 12.48 15.46 6.87
N LYS A 228 12.40 15.53 8.20
CA LYS A 228 11.12 15.74 8.90
C LYS A 228 10.53 17.10 8.60
N SER A 229 11.35 18.16 8.66
CA SER A 229 10.97 19.52 8.29
C SER A 229 10.50 19.59 6.84
N LEU A 230 11.23 18.94 5.92
CA LEU A 230 10.76 18.83 4.54
C LEU A 230 9.41 18.10 4.43
N ALA A 231 9.27 16.93 5.05
CA ALA A 231 8.07 16.09 4.90
C ALA A 231 6.79 16.78 5.42
N VAL A 232 6.86 17.44 6.58
CA VAL A 232 5.67 18.04 7.24
C VAL A 232 5.05 19.19 6.44
N ARG A 233 5.85 19.87 5.61
CA ARG A 233 5.42 21.03 4.83
C ARG A 233 5.30 20.74 3.32
N THR A 234 5.43 19.48 2.92
CA THR A 234 5.36 19.07 1.52
C THR A 234 4.01 18.42 1.19
N LYS A 235 3.48 18.76 0.02
CA LYS A 235 2.39 18.07 -0.67
C LYS A 235 2.90 17.47 -1.97
N VAL A 236 2.39 16.30 -2.33
CA VAL A 236 2.66 15.61 -3.59
C VAL A 236 1.47 15.78 -4.53
N GLN A 237 1.74 16.26 -5.75
CA GLN A 237 0.79 16.27 -6.85
C GLN A 237 1.02 15.05 -7.73
N TYR A 238 -0.06 14.36 -8.10
CA TYR A 238 -0.02 13.22 -9.01
C TYR A 238 -0.32 13.63 -10.45
N SER A 239 0.22 12.89 -11.42
CA SER A 239 -0.14 13.07 -12.82
C SER A 239 -1.59 12.63 -13.07
N PRO A 240 -2.36 13.29 -13.96
CA PRO A 240 -3.65 12.76 -14.40
C PRO A 240 -3.48 11.36 -15.01
N HIS A 241 -4.42 10.45 -14.74
CA HIS A 241 -4.35 9.05 -15.16
C HIS A 241 -2.96 8.41 -14.88
N PRO A 242 -2.47 8.41 -13.62
CA PRO A 242 -1.05 8.22 -13.33
C PRO A 242 -0.52 6.85 -13.77
N TYR A 243 -1.36 5.82 -13.76
CA TYR A 243 -1.02 4.47 -14.24
C TYR A 243 -0.87 4.37 -15.77
N VAL A 244 -1.52 5.27 -16.52
CA VAL A 244 -1.32 5.40 -17.97
C VAL A 244 -0.10 6.28 -18.24
N TRP A 245 0.04 7.38 -17.51
CA TRP A 245 1.19 8.29 -17.58
C TRP A 245 2.54 7.56 -17.43
N MET A 246 2.68 6.71 -16.42
CA MET A 246 3.92 5.98 -16.18
C MET A 246 4.01 4.61 -16.91
N SER A 247 3.07 4.28 -17.80
CA SER A 247 2.95 2.92 -18.37
C SER A 247 4.17 2.42 -19.15
N GLN A 248 4.99 3.31 -19.70
CA GLN A 248 6.24 2.96 -20.40
C GLN A 248 7.50 3.16 -19.54
N ALA A 249 7.37 3.80 -18.37
CA ALA A 249 8.45 3.94 -17.42
C ALA A 249 8.70 2.61 -16.68
N LYS A 250 9.91 2.48 -16.14
CA LYS A 250 10.34 1.29 -15.41
C LYS A 250 10.67 1.62 -13.97
N ALA A 251 10.35 0.72 -13.06
CA ALA A 251 10.65 0.87 -11.64
C ALA A 251 12.12 0.65 -11.32
N LYS A 252 12.54 1.27 -10.22
CA LYS A 252 13.83 1.00 -9.55
C LYS A 252 13.86 -0.44 -9.06
N SER A 253 15.06 -0.98 -8.86
CA SER A 253 15.28 -2.34 -8.35
C SER A 253 14.56 -2.66 -7.04
N THR A 254 14.40 -1.65 -6.17
CA THR A 254 13.70 -1.80 -4.89
C THR A 254 12.18 -1.79 -5.02
N GLY A 255 11.64 -1.55 -6.23
CA GLY A 255 10.21 -1.30 -6.46
C GLY A 255 9.70 0.01 -5.86
N LEU A 256 10.59 0.85 -5.29
CA LEU A 256 10.26 2.12 -4.66
C LEU A 256 10.43 3.27 -5.67
N GLY A 257 9.36 3.55 -6.40
CA GLY A 257 9.34 4.60 -7.43
C GLY A 257 9.90 4.13 -8.77
N ILE A 258 10.00 5.08 -9.70
CA ILE A 258 10.37 4.85 -11.10
C ILE A 258 11.70 5.51 -11.47
N GLU A 259 12.35 4.94 -12.48
CA GLU A 259 13.57 5.46 -13.05
C GLU A 259 13.33 6.72 -13.86
N ASN A 260 14.35 7.59 -13.93
CA ASN A 260 14.27 8.86 -14.63
C ASN A 260 14.77 8.79 -16.07
N ASP A 261 14.08 7.99 -16.89
CA ASP A 261 14.45 7.74 -18.28
C ASP A 261 13.64 8.57 -19.29
N GLY A 262 12.77 9.47 -18.82
CA GLY A 262 11.91 10.32 -19.68
C GLY A 262 10.92 9.51 -20.52
N LYS A 263 10.39 8.42 -19.96
CA LYS A 263 9.50 7.46 -20.63
C LYS A 263 8.03 7.66 -20.27
N GLU A 264 7.71 8.64 -19.46
CA GLU A 264 6.34 8.98 -19.13
C GLU A 264 5.63 9.54 -20.36
N LEU A 265 4.34 9.23 -20.52
CA LEU A 265 3.56 9.77 -21.62
C LEU A 265 3.38 11.28 -21.42
N PRO A 266 3.57 12.09 -22.47
CA PRO A 266 3.25 13.51 -22.40
C PRO A 266 1.72 13.70 -22.26
N LYS A 267 1.30 14.83 -21.70
CA LYS A 267 -0.12 15.09 -21.33
C LYS A 267 -1.08 14.93 -22.52
N GLU A 268 -0.63 15.24 -23.73
CA GLU A 268 -1.40 15.15 -24.97
C GLU A 268 -1.69 13.70 -25.40
N GLN A 269 -0.94 12.73 -24.86
CA GLN A 269 -1.14 11.30 -25.13
C GLN A 269 -1.94 10.59 -24.02
N LEU A 270 -2.31 11.32 -22.96
CA LEU A 270 -3.18 10.79 -21.90
C LEU A 270 -4.64 10.78 -22.35
N PRO A 271 -5.50 9.95 -21.72
CA PRO A 271 -6.94 10.14 -21.86
C PRO A 271 -7.34 11.57 -21.45
N PRO A 272 -8.44 12.12 -22.00
CA PRO A 272 -8.96 13.41 -21.55
C PRO A 272 -9.08 13.46 -20.02
N PHE A 273 -8.69 14.58 -19.43
CA PHE A 273 -8.71 14.76 -17.99
C PHE A 273 -9.11 16.19 -17.62
N GLU A 274 -9.75 16.31 -16.46
CA GLU A 274 -10.05 17.59 -15.82
C GLU A 274 -8.97 17.90 -14.77
N GLU A 275 -8.42 19.12 -14.79
CA GLU A 275 -7.42 19.58 -13.81
C GLU A 275 -7.97 19.56 -12.38
N SER A 276 -9.28 19.80 -12.18
CA SER A 276 -9.95 19.75 -10.87
C SER A 276 -9.95 18.36 -10.22
N LYS A 277 -9.71 17.30 -11.00
CA LYS A 277 -9.65 15.91 -10.52
C LYS A 277 -8.22 15.46 -10.19
N ILE A 278 -7.22 16.28 -10.50
CA ILE A 278 -5.84 16.00 -10.11
C ILE A 278 -5.74 16.03 -8.58
N LYS A 279 -5.13 14.99 -8.02
CA LYS A 279 -4.96 14.87 -6.59
C LYS A 279 -3.66 15.51 -6.13
N ILE A 280 -3.77 16.33 -5.09
CA ILE A 280 -2.66 16.92 -4.36
C ILE A 280 -2.83 16.55 -2.89
N PHE A 281 -1.99 15.65 -2.38
CA PHE A 281 -2.08 15.16 -1.01
C PHE A 281 -0.87 15.61 -0.19
N PRO A 282 -1.01 15.80 1.13
CA PRO A 282 0.15 15.98 2.00
C PRO A 282 1.05 14.74 1.95
N VAL A 283 2.36 14.93 2.13
CA VAL A 283 3.32 13.81 2.23
C VAL A 283 3.14 13.04 3.55
N LEU A 284 2.67 13.73 4.60
CA LEU A 284 2.34 13.15 5.88
C LEU A 284 0.82 13.13 6.08
N TRP A 285 0.25 11.97 6.38
CA TRP A 285 -1.17 11.81 6.66
C TRP A 285 -1.38 11.67 8.16
N LYS A 286 -2.33 12.43 8.71
CA LYS A 286 -2.63 12.45 10.14
C LYS A 286 -3.64 11.36 10.47
N ASN A 287 -3.26 10.49 11.39
CA ASN A 287 -4.12 9.41 11.86
C ASN A 287 -5.30 9.98 12.66
N PRO A 288 -6.57 9.65 12.32
CA PRO A 288 -7.74 10.26 12.96
C PRO A 288 -7.95 9.83 14.41
N VAL A 289 -7.33 8.72 14.85
CA VAL A 289 -7.47 8.20 16.22
C VAL A 289 -6.25 8.55 17.07
N THR A 290 -5.03 8.35 16.55
CA THR A 290 -3.81 8.57 17.33
C THR A 290 -3.24 9.99 17.19
N SER A 291 -3.71 10.75 16.19
CA SER A 291 -3.12 12.05 15.78
C SER A 291 -1.66 11.98 15.34
N GLU A 292 -1.10 10.77 15.18
CA GLU A 292 0.27 10.59 14.72
C GLU A 292 0.37 10.81 13.20
N LEU A 293 1.54 11.27 12.75
CA LEU A 293 1.83 11.51 11.33
C LEU A 293 2.44 10.26 10.69
N HIS A 294 1.86 9.82 9.58
CA HIS A 294 2.34 8.71 8.76
C HIS A 294 2.88 9.26 7.44
N LEU A 295 4.09 8.87 7.05
CA LEU A 295 4.63 9.19 5.73
C LEU A 295 3.97 8.29 4.68
N GLU A 296 3.11 8.89 3.86
CA GLU A 296 2.22 8.18 2.95
C GLU A 296 2.23 8.83 1.56
N VAL A 297 3.08 8.29 0.67
CA VAL A 297 3.16 8.73 -0.73
C VAL A 297 3.18 7.52 -1.64
N HIS A 298 2.44 7.56 -2.75
CA HIS A 298 2.61 6.59 -3.81
C HIS A 298 3.74 7.05 -4.76
N PRO A 299 4.96 6.49 -4.68
CA PRO A 299 6.13 7.10 -5.32
C PRO A 299 6.12 7.10 -6.85
N CYS A 300 5.42 6.16 -7.48
CA CYS A 300 5.49 6.02 -8.94
C CYS A 300 4.66 7.05 -9.70
N GLY A 301 3.56 7.55 -9.11
CA GLY A 301 2.62 8.45 -9.79
C GLY A 301 2.86 9.94 -9.55
N ALA A 302 3.87 10.28 -8.74
CA ALA A 302 4.16 11.65 -8.32
C ALA A 302 4.73 12.47 -9.49
N GLU A 303 4.07 13.58 -9.83
CA GLU A 303 4.47 14.51 -10.88
C GLU A 303 5.23 15.72 -10.29
N LYS A 304 4.78 16.25 -9.14
CA LYS A 304 5.37 17.46 -8.53
C LYS A 304 5.34 17.39 -7.01
N LEU A 305 6.22 18.17 -6.39
CA LEU A 305 6.18 18.46 -4.96
C LEU A 305 5.93 19.95 -4.74
N HIS A 306 4.95 20.28 -3.90
CA HIS A 306 4.66 21.64 -3.44
C HIS A 306 5.12 21.74 -1.99
N ILE A 307 5.98 22.71 -1.71
CA ILE A 307 6.65 22.85 -0.43
C ILE A 307 6.31 24.22 0.14
N GLU A 308 5.64 24.26 1.29
CA GLU A 308 5.35 25.49 2.01
C GLU A 308 6.61 26.01 2.71
N PRO A 309 6.87 27.32 2.76
CA PRO A 309 8.06 27.88 3.43
C PRO A 309 8.09 27.51 4.92
N ILE A 310 9.29 27.46 5.49
CA ILE A 310 9.44 27.39 6.94
C ILE A 310 8.90 28.70 7.52
N PRO A 311 7.95 28.64 8.48
CA PRO A 311 7.40 29.83 9.12
C PRO A 311 8.52 30.69 9.70
N ALA A 312 8.66 31.93 9.20
CA ALA A 312 9.64 32.86 9.75
C ALA A 312 9.10 33.41 11.08
N THR A 313 9.79 33.15 12.18
CA THR A 313 9.53 33.84 13.45
C THR A 313 10.78 34.56 13.93
N SER A 314 10.60 35.63 14.71
CA SER A 314 11.70 36.36 15.34
C SER A 314 12.43 35.55 16.41
N GLU A 315 11.85 34.43 16.87
CA GLU A 315 12.32 33.64 18.01
C GLU A 315 13.09 32.38 17.58
N THR A 316 12.83 31.86 16.38
CA THR A 316 13.49 30.67 15.82
C THR A 316 14.07 30.98 14.44
N PRO A 317 15.37 31.31 14.32
CA PRO A 317 16.00 31.47 13.01
C PRO A 317 15.93 30.16 12.22
N ARG A 318 15.77 30.27 10.91
CA ARG A 318 15.71 29.11 10.00
C ARG A 318 17.01 28.30 10.11
N ASP A 319 16.87 26.98 10.17
CA ASP A 319 18.02 26.07 10.13
C ASP A 319 18.80 26.29 8.82
N PRO A 320 20.10 26.62 8.87
CA PRO A 320 20.91 26.81 7.66
C PRO A 320 21.03 25.53 6.81
N GLU A 321 20.79 24.35 7.39
CA GLU A 321 20.76 23.07 6.67
C GLU A 321 19.36 22.70 6.16
N ALA A 322 18.34 23.53 6.42
CA ALA A 322 16.99 23.30 5.94
C ALA A 322 16.97 23.15 4.42
N LEU A 323 16.34 22.07 3.94
CA LEU A 323 16.06 21.92 2.52
C LEU A 323 14.90 22.84 2.17
N TYR A 324 14.99 23.61 1.08
CA TYR A 324 13.93 24.51 0.56
C TYR A 324 13.30 25.45 1.60
N PRO A 325 14.06 26.23 2.39
CA PRO A 325 13.53 27.02 3.51
C PRO A 325 12.48 28.06 3.09
N ASP A 326 12.59 28.58 1.87
CA ASP A 326 11.64 29.53 1.27
C ASP A 326 10.43 28.87 0.61
N GLY A 327 10.33 27.54 0.67
CA GLY A 327 9.33 26.76 -0.04
C GLY A 327 9.57 26.72 -1.55
N GLY A 328 8.57 26.30 -2.31
CA GLY A 328 8.61 26.26 -3.77
C GLY A 328 7.83 25.11 -4.37
N THR A 329 7.82 25.03 -5.70
CA THR A 329 7.28 23.88 -6.43
C THR A 329 8.39 23.21 -7.22
N ILE A 330 8.59 21.92 -6.99
CA ILE A 330 9.55 21.09 -7.70
C ILE A 330 8.82 20.36 -8.82
N THR A 331 9.21 20.65 -10.06
CA THR A 331 8.66 20.04 -11.28
C THR A 331 9.67 19.15 -12.02
N ASP A 332 10.96 19.22 -11.67
CA ASP A 332 11.97 18.31 -12.19
C ASP A 332 11.73 16.91 -11.62
N LEU A 333 11.33 15.97 -12.49
CA LEU A 333 11.00 14.59 -12.09
C LEU A 333 12.17 13.86 -11.43
N ALA A 334 13.42 14.14 -11.81
CA ALA A 334 14.58 13.55 -11.17
C ALA A 334 14.64 13.98 -9.70
N VAL A 335 14.46 15.27 -9.44
CA VAL A 335 14.47 15.84 -8.09
C VAL A 335 13.27 15.34 -7.27
N VAL A 336 12.07 15.28 -7.86
CA VAL A 336 10.87 14.71 -7.22
C VAL A 336 11.14 13.27 -6.76
N ARG A 337 11.65 12.43 -7.67
CA ARG A 337 11.93 11.01 -7.41
C ARG A 337 13.00 10.83 -6.34
N ASP A 338 14.09 11.59 -6.42
CA ASP A 338 15.19 11.50 -5.47
C ASP A 338 14.77 11.91 -4.06
N LEU A 339 13.95 12.95 -3.92
CA LEU A 339 13.42 13.37 -2.62
C LEU A 339 12.48 12.33 -2.02
N LEU A 340 11.52 11.81 -2.82
CA LEU A 340 10.61 10.77 -2.35
C LEU A 340 11.36 9.47 -2.01
N TYR A 341 12.40 9.12 -2.76
CA TYR A 341 13.24 7.98 -2.45
C TYR A 341 14.01 8.20 -1.13
N LYS A 342 14.62 9.36 -0.92
CA LYS A 342 15.29 9.70 0.36
C LYS A 342 14.36 9.67 1.57
N LEU A 343 13.11 10.10 1.38
CA LEU A 343 12.08 10.08 2.43
C LEU A 343 11.62 8.65 2.78
N GLN A 344 11.47 7.78 1.79
CA GLN A 344 10.83 6.47 2.00
C GLN A 344 11.81 5.31 2.16
N ARG A 345 12.98 5.38 1.51
CA ARG A 345 13.94 4.27 1.47
C ARG A 345 14.40 3.79 2.85
N PRO A 346 14.65 4.68 3.84
CA PRO A 346 14.98 4.23 5.20
C PRO A 346 13.86 3.38 5.84
N GLY A 347 12.59 3.70 5.57
CA GLY A 347 11.43 3.00 6.14
C GLY A 347 11.23 1.60 5.58
N ILE A 348 11.78 1.30 4.39
CA ILE A 348 11.79 -0.05 3.82
C ILE A 348 13.09 -0.81 4.09
N SER A 349 13.94 -0.39 5.04
CA SER A 349 15.10 -1.20 5.46
C SER A 349 14.64 -2.61 5.89
N PRO A 350 15.39 -3.70 5.59
CA PRO A 350 14.96 -5.07 5.86
C PRO A 350 14.42 -5.32 7.28
N SER A 351 15.02 -4.69 8.30
CA SER A 351 14.57 -4.85 9.69
C SER A 351 13.21 -4.19 10.00
N LEU A 352 12.72 -3.30 9.16
CA LEU A 352 11.44 -2.58 9.34
C LEU A 352 10.33 -3.13 8.46
N VAL A 353 10.61 -4.15 7.65
CA VAL A 353 9.63 -4.76 6.74
C VAL A 353 8.96 -5.94 7.41
N TYR A 354 7.64 -5.87 7.58
CA TYR A 354 6.83 -7.02 7.97
C TYR A 354 6.48 -7.84 6.72
N ALA A 355 7.14 -9.00 6.53
CA ALA A 355 6.77 -9.97 5.51
C ALA A 355 5.76 -10.97 6.08
N HIS A 356 4.49 -10.84 5.70
CA HIS A 356 3.43 -11.70 6.21
C HIS A 356 3.51 -13.13 5.64
N ASP A 357 3.81 -14.09 6.53
CA ASP A 357 3.68 -15.51 6.26
C ASP A 357 2.20 -15.93 6.30
N TRP A 358 1.59 -15.86 5.12
CA TRP A 358 0.18 -16.18 4.89
C TRP A 358 -0.14 -17.63 5.22
N LYS A 359 -1.30 -17.86 5.82
CA LYS A 359 -1.95 -19.16 5.90
C LYS A 359 -3.30 -19.07 5.21
N GLU A 360 -3.77 -20.20 4.69
CA GLU A 360 -5.14 -20.24 4.17
C GLU A 360 -6.12 -19.86 5.28
N ARG A 361 -7.12 -19.03 4.91
CA ARG A 361 -8.11 -18.45 5.82
C ARG A 361 -7.54 -17.39 6.76
N ASP A 362 -6.39 -16.81 6.44
CA ASP A 362 -6.01 -15.53 7.05
C ASP A 362 -6.85 -14.41 6.46
N LEU A 363 -7.39 -13.58 7.34
CA LEU A 363 -8.03 -12.31 7.00
C LEU A 363 -7.16 -11.18 7.54
N CYS A 364 -6.62 -10.34 6.66
CA CYS A 364 -5.80 -9.20 7.02
C CYS A 364 -6.53 -7.91 6.65
N LEU A 365 -6.67 -7.02 7.62
CA LEU A 365 -7.08 -5.63 7.44
C LEU A 365 -5.85 -4.76 7.60
N PHE A 366 -5.66 -3.79 6.72
CA PHE A 366 -4.62 -2.79 6.90
C PHE A 366 -5.13 -1.38 6.65
N HIS A 367 -4.65 -0.45 7.47
CA HIS A 367 -4.88 0.98 7.39
C HIS A 367 -4.14 1.49 6.15
N ASN A 368 -4.82 1.52 5.01
CA ASN A 368 -4.24 1.92 3.73
C ASN A 368 -3.70 3.37 3.75
N ARG A 369 -4.17 4.19 4.70
CA ARG A 369 -3.68 5.55 4.96
C ARG A 369 -2.56 5.63 6.01
N GLY A 370 -1.93 4.51 6.36
CA GLY A 370 -0.85 4.49 7.34
C GLY A 370 0.20 3.40 7.12
N VAL A 371 0.12 2.68 5.99
CA VAL A 371 1.12 1.69 5.58
C VAL A 371 1.40 1.81 4.08
N LEU A 372 2.65 1.57 3.70
CA LEU A 372 2.97 1.13 2.34
C LEU A 372 3.07 -0.39 2.30
N HIS A 373 2.66 -0.98 1.18
CA HIS A 373 2.76 -2.41 0.95
C HIS A 373 3.29 -2.76 -0.43
N SER A 374 3.76 -4.00 -0.56
CA SER A 374 4.15 -4.59 -1.83
C SER A 374 3.90 -6.09 -1.84
N VAL A 375 3.53 -6.63 -3.00
CA VAL A 375 3.61 -8.07 -3.21
C VAL A 375 5.04 -8.46 -3.55
N VAL A 376 5.47 -9.62 -3.05
CA VAL A 376 6.82 -10.14 -3.28
C VAL A 376 6.74 -11.60 -3.67
N GLY A 377 7.54 -11.97 -4.65
CA GLY A 377 7.76 -13.36 -5.01
C GLY A 377 7.76 -13.57 -6.51
N ALA A 378 8.43 -14.66 -6.89
CA ALA A 378 8.37 -15.23 -8.23
C ALA A 378 7.70 -16.60 -8.11
N PHE A 379 6.59 -16.78 -8.83
CA PHE A 379 5.84 -18.03 -8.83
C PHE A 379 6.01 -18.77 -10.14
N THR A 380 6.01 -20.10 -10.05
CA THR A 380 5.76 -20.95 -11.21
C THR A 380 4.24 -20.99 -11.50
N PRO A 381 3.81 -21.33 -12.73
CA PRO A 381 2.39 -21.38 -13.09
C PRO A 381 1.55 -22.37 -12.26
N ASP A 382 2.16 -23.41 -11.70
CA ASP A 382 1.54 -24.44 -10.85
C ASP A 382 1.43 -24.04 -9.38
N GLN A 383 2.16 -23.00 -8.94
CA GLN A 383 2.03 -22.46 -7.60
C GLN A 383 0.76 -21.61 -7.49
N HIS A 384 -0.32 -22.26 -7.08
CA HIS A 384 -1.64 -21.64 -6.97
C HIS A 384 -1.70 -20.68 -5.78
N ARG A 385 -2.00 -19.42 -6.07
CA ARG A 385 -2.28 -18.36 -5.10
C ARG A 385 -3.63 -17.76 -5.43
N ALA A 386 -4.50 -17.59 -4.44
CA ALA A 386 -5.79 -16.94 -4.64
C ALA A 386 -6.22 -16.16 -3.40
N PHE A 387 -6.58 -14.90 -3.61
CA PHE A 387 -6.94 -13.95 -2.57
C PHE A 387 -8.13 -13.12 -3.03
N TRP A 388 -9.01 -12.80 -2.08
CA TRP A 388 -9.98 -11.72 -2.27
C TRP A 388 -9.46 -10.44 -1.66
N GLN A 389 -9.38 -9.39 -2.46
CA GLN A 389 -9.04 -8.04 -2.04
C GLN A 389 -10.29 -7.16 -2.13
N CYS A 390 -10.56 -6.37 -1.11
CA CYS A 390 -11.58 -5.33 -1.16
C CYS A 390 -11.01 -4.02 -0.62
N ASN A 391 -11.09 -2.98 -1.43
CA ASN A 391 -10.81 -1.60 -1.07
C ASN A 391 -11.82 -0.69 -1.77
N ILE A 392 -12.22 0.39 -1.10
CA ILE A 392 -13.34 1.24 -1.56
C ILE A 392 -12.86 2.69 -1.52
N ALA A 393 -13.07 3.43 -2.60
CA ALA A 393 -12.64 4.83 -2.71
C ALA A 393 -13.24 5.66 -1.59
N ALA A 394 -12.41 6.37 -0.82
CA ALA A 394 -12.95 7.10 0.32
C ALA A 394 -13.75 8.34 -0.10
N THR A 395 -14.71 8.74 0.72
CA THR A 395 -15.50 9.96 0.51
C THR A 395 -14.78 11.23 0.96
N ASP A 396 -13.72 11.10 1.75
CA ASP A 396 -12.87 12.19 2.22
C ASP A 396 -11.42 12.08 1.71
N GLU A 397 -10.70 13.19 1.80
CA GLU A 397 -9.25 13.24 1.55
C GLU A 397 -8.47 12.96 2.84
N PRO A 398 -7.23 12.43 2.74
CA PRO A 398 -6.38 12.29 3.91
C PRO A 398 -6.07 13.66 4.53
N MET A 399 -6.25 13.78 5.84
CA MET A 399 -5.86 14.99 6.57
C MET A 399 -4.33 15.10 6.65
N GLY A 400 -3.81 16.30 6.48
CA GLY A 400 -2.38 16.58 6.61
C GLY A 400 -1.96 17.04 8.01
N PRO A 401 -0.69 17.45 8.16
CA PRO A 401 -0.21 18.10 9.37
C PRO A 401 -0.94 19.41 9.66
N ASP A 402 -1.07 19.74 10.93
CA ASP A 402 -1.68 20.99 11.40
C ASP A 402 -0.62 22.02 11.87
N PRO A 403 -1.02 23.22 12.35
CA PRO A 403 -0.06 24.22 12.81
C PRO A 403 0.85 23.77 13.96
N ASP A 404 0.40 22.87 14.83
CA ASP A 404 1.21 22.35 15.94
C ASP A 404 2.26 21.35 15.42
N ASP A 405 1.90 20.53 14.44
CA ASP A 405 2.84 19.66 13.74
C ASP A 405 3.92 20.48 13.01
N LEU A 406 3.53 21.55 12.33
CA LEU A 406 4.47 22.46 11.66
C LEU A 406 5.40 23.11 12.68
N LYS A 407 4.88 23.62 13.80
CA LYS A 407 5.72 24.19 14.88
C LYS A 407 6.72 23.19 15.45
N LYS A 408 6.37 21.90 15.48
CA LYS A 408 7.20 20.84 16.03
C LYS A 408 8.30 20.36 15.08
N PHE A 409 8.01 20.33 13.79
CA PHE A 409 8.87 19.65 12.82
C PHE A 409 9.45 20.54 11.73
N ALA A 410 8.81 21.67 11.38
CA ALA A 410 9.28 22.60 10.35
C ALA A 410 10.29 23.58 10.94
#